data_AF-A0A2E4YCY6-F1
#
_entry.id   AF-A0A2E4YCY6-F1
#
_cell.length_a   1.000
_cell.length_b   1.000
_cell.length_c   1.000
_cell.angle_alpha   90.00
_cell.angle_beta   90.00
_cell.angle_gamma   90.00
#
_symmetry.space_group_name_H-M   'P 1'
#
loop_
_entity.id
_entity.type
_entity.pdbx_description
1 polymer ?
#
loop_
_entity_poly.entity_id
_entity_poly.type
_entity_poly.pdbx_seq_one_letter_code
_entity_poly.pdbx_strand_id
1 'polypeptide(L)'
;MALVWNGRDWSRTGSETECSSSDASQYEGWADRAILESLGCPPPIPMLHSHAKVTAKAVIAYVLSVPAMRRTRAHDLALSLSRNAPSIHIWVQKQLRAGRKSHTIKTALTLALNPTRTATWACRETGARVGHQQPILGLAYNVRMHPFTRAEVEDACDMLEGYQPYRAPERYQCGTDVATLEAAVAMIVFNTSPRCFGAPRYRYIVK
;
A
#
# COMPACT_ATOMS: atom_id res chain seq x y z
N MET A 1 27.78 -0.32 -18.84
CA MET A 1 28.11 0.03 -17.44
C MET A 1 26.84 0.54 -16.78
N ALA A 2 26.33 -0.16 -15.77
CA ALA A 2 25.09 0.19 -15.08
C ALA A 2 25.41 1.05 -13.85
N LEU A 3 24.83 2.25 -13.77
CA LEU A 3 24.88 3.09 -12.57
C LEU A 3 23.95 2.47 -11.52
N VAL A 4 24.53 1.61 -10.69
CA VAL A 4 23.87 1.06 -9.50
C VAL A 4 23.87 2.14 -8.44
N TRP A 5 22.68 2.70 -8.16
CA TRP A 5 22.50 3.67 -7.10
C TRP A 5 22.46 2.94 -5.74
N ASN A 6 23.59 2.92 -5.03
CA ASN A 6 23.69 2.41 -3.67
C ASN A 6 23.44 3.57 -2.70
N GLY A 7 22.27 3.59 -2.06
CA GLY A 7 21.81 4.66 -1.17
C GLY A 7 22.57 4.80 0.15
N ARG A 8 23.90 4.96 0.11
CA ARG A 8 24.72 5.48 1.21
C ARG A 8 25.86 6.28 0.58
N ASP A 9 25.86 7.59 0.79
CA ASP A 9 27.01 8.32 1.32
C ASP A 9 26.66 9.80 1.43
N TRP A 10 26.36 10.21 2.66
CA TRP A 10 26.45 11.60 3.09
C TRP A 10 27.83 11.76 3.73
N SER A 11 28.77 12.37 3.01
CA SER A 11 30.00 12.93 3.59
C SER A 11 30.55 14.01 2.67
N ARG A 12 30.33 15.24 3.10
CA ARG A 12 31.02 16.47 2.73
C ARG A 12 32.51 16.26 2.44
N THR A 13 32.96 16.57 1.23
CA THR A 13 34.29 17.14 0.98
C THR A 13 34.22 17.99 -0.29
N GLY A 14 34.48 19.29 -0.15
CA GLY A 14 34.61 20.18 -1.28
C GLY A 14 35.90 19.93 -2.03
N SER A 15 35.89 20.14 -3.34
CA SER A 15 37.06 20.60 -4.06
C SER A 15 36.59 21.29 -5.33
N GLU A 16 36.97 22.55 -5.43
CA GLU A 16 36.74 23.45 -6.54
C GLU A 16 37.48 22.95 -7.77
N THR A 17 36.83 22.94 -8.92
CA THR A 17 37.50 23.11 -10.22
C THR A 17 36.47 23.62 -11.22
N GLU A 18 36.59 24.90 -11.54
CA GLU A 18 35.92 25.55 -12.64
C GLU A 18 36.48 25.03 -13.97
N CYS A 19 35.60 24.69 -14.91
CA CYS A 19 35.88 24.85 -16.33
C CYS A 19 34.56 25.12 -17.06
N SER A 20 34.38 26.40 -17.41
CA SER A 20 33.39 26.89 -18.37
C SER A 20 33.49 26.17 -19.72
N SER A 21 32.35 25.82 -20.32
CA SER A 21 31.85 26.53 -21.51
C SER A 21 30.64 25.82 -22.16
N SER A 22 29.66 26.65 -22.48
CA SER A 22 28.84 26.62 -23.70
C SER A 22 27.59 25.72 -23.80
N ASP A 23 26.54 26.43 -24.23
CA ASP A 23 25.29 25.98 -24.84
C ASP A 23 24.12 25.57 -23.94
N ALA A 24 23.61 26.59 -23.25
CA ALA A 24 22.26 26.63 -22.72
C ALA A 24 21.22 26.69 -23.85
N SER A 25 20.88 25.53 -24.43
CA SER A 25 19.59 25.33 -25.10
C SER A 25 19.21 23.84 -25.22
N GLN A 26 19.63 23.00 -24.26
CA GLN A 26 19.16 21.62 -24.17
C GLN A 26 17.70 21.58 -23.67
N TYR A 27 16.81 21.69 -24.64
CA TYR A 27 15.41 21.26 -24.68
C TYR A 27 14.99 20.39 -23.48
N GLU A 28 14.25 20.96 -22.53
CA GLU A 28 13.69 20.23 -21.36
C GLU A 28 12.91 18.97 -21.77
N GLY A 29 12.39 18.92 -23.00
CA GLY A 29 11.67 17.78 -23.56
C GLY A 29 12.53 16.54 -23.90
N TRP A 30 13.87 16.65 -23.97
CA TRP A 30 14.74 15.50 -24.24
C TRP A 30 15.11 14.74 -22.96
N ALA A 31 15.29 15.42 -21.82
CA ALA A 31 15.44 14.77 -20.53
C ALA A 31 14.17 13.97 -20.16
N ASP A 32 12.99 14.54 -20.44
CA ASP A 32 11.69 13.88 -20.22
C ASP A 32 11.50 12.63 -21.10
N ARG A 33 12.02 12.62 -22.34
CA ARG A 33 11.96 11.45 -23.24
C ARG A 33 13.03 10.40 -22.92
N ALA A 34 14.22 10.81 -22.51
CA ALA A 34 15.30 9.87 -22.16
C ALA A 34 15.00 9.03 -20.89
N ILE A 35 14.20 9.56 -19.96
CA ILE A 35 13.67 8.82 -18.80
C ILE A 35 12.64 7.76 -19.24
N LEU A 36 11.91 8.01 -20.33
CA LEU A 36 10.86 7.12 -20.85
C LEU A 36 11.39 5.94 -21.68
N GLU A 37 12.52 6.11 -22.37
CA GLU A 37 13.01 5.11 -23.35
C GLU A 37 14.12 4.18 -22.85
N SER A 38 14.81 4.51 -21.75
CA SER A 38 16.03 3.78 -21.33
C SER A 38 15.85 2.75 -20.21
N LEU A 39 14.70 2.68 -19.54
CA LEU A 39 14.52 1.83 -18.38
C LEU A 39 13.36 0.85 -18.60
N GLY A 40 13.67 -0.44 -18.66
CA GLY A 40 12.69 -1.53 -18.58
C GLY A 40 11.92 -1.60 -17.25
N CYS A 41 11.91 -0.50 -16.49
CA CYS A 41 11.19 -0.30 -15.24
C CYS A 41 10.72 1.16 -15.15
N PRO A 42 9.57 1.42 -14.50
CA PRO A 42 9.07 2.79 -14.37
C PRO A 42 9.97 3.62 -13.44
N PRO A 43 9.94 4.97 -13.53
CA PRO A 43 10.76 5.86 -12.70
C PRO A 43 10.32 5.86 -11.23
N PRO A 44 11.26 5.98 -10.27
CA PRO A 44 10.96 5.97 -8.83
C PRO A 44 10.16 7.21 -8.40
N ILE A 45 9.56 7.17 -7.20
CA ILE A 45 8.86 8.33 -6.62
C ILE A 45 9.88 9.47 -6.39
N PRO A 46 9.58 10.70 -6.84
CA PRO A 46 10.53 11.80 -6.77
C PRO A 46 10.65 12.39 -5.37
N MET A 47 11.81 12.97 -5.06
CA MET A 47 12.04 13.71 -3.82
C MET A 47 11.32 15.07 -3.80
N LEU A 48 11.30 15.75 -4.94
CA LEU A 48 10.78 17.12 -5.08
C LEU A 48 9.37 17.14 -5.67
N HIS A 49 8.53 18.03 -5.15
CA HIS A 49 7.15 18.20 -5.62
C HIS A 49 7.07 18.67 -7.07
N SER A 50 8.02 19.49 -7.52
CA SER A 50 8.13 19.97 -8.91
C SER A 50 8.14 18.82 -9.94
N HIS A 51 8.74 17.68 -9.57
CA HIS A 51 8.87 16.52 -10.47
C HIS A 51 7.75 15.49 -10.30
N ALA A 52 6.90 15.62 -9.26
CA ALA A 52 5.87 14.64 -8.91
C ALA A 52 4.88 14.38 -10.05
N LYS A 53 4.39 15.45 -10.70
CA LYS A 53 3.43 15.35 -11.79
C LYS A 53 4.02 14.72 -13.06
N VAL A 54 5.25 15.10 -13.42
CA VAL A 54 5.93 14.55 -14.61
C VAL A 54 6.25 13.07 -14.40
N THR A 55 6.79 12.73 -13.23
CA THR A 55 7.12 11.34 -12.87
C THR A 55 5.88 10.45 -12.86
N ALA A 56 4.78 10.90 -12.25
CA ALA A 56 3.52 10.19 -12.23
C ALA A 56 2.99 9.90 -13.64
N LYS A 57 3.06 10.89 -14.55
CA LYS A 57 2.70 10.71 -15.96
C LYS A 57 3.60 9.70 -16.67
N ALA A 58 4.91 9.73 -16.40
CA ALA A 58 5.85 8.76 -16.98
C ALA A 58 5.54 7.33 -16.53
N VAL A 59 5.19 7.12 -15.25
CA VAL A 59 4.74 5.80 -14.74
C VAL A 59 3.44 5.36 -15.42
N ILE A 60 2.49 6.27 -15.61
CA ILE A 60 1.24 5.96 -16.34
C ILE A 60 1.54 5.55 -17.79
N ALA A 61 2.39 6.32 -18.48
CA ALA A 61 2.79 6.01 -19.86
C ALA A 61 3.47 4.65 -19.96
N TYR A 62 4.37 4.32 -19.01
CA TYR A 62 5.00 3.01 -18.91
C TYR A 62 3.97 1.88 -18.75
N VAL A 63 3.02 2.00 -17.83
CA VAL A 63 2.04 0.91 -17.61
C VAL A 63 1.09 0.75 -18.81
N LEU A 64 0.75 1.85 -19.48
CA LEU A 64 -0.09 1.81 -20.68
C LEU A 64 0.65 1.27 -21.91
N SER A 65 1.97 1.47 -22.01
CA SER A 65 2.77 0.96 -23.13
C SER A 65 2.90 -0.56 -23.14
N VAL A 66 2.69 -1.23 -22.00
CA VAL A 66 2.63 -2.69 -21.92
C VAL A 66 1.38 -3.19 -22.69
N PRO A 67 1.54 -4.00 -23.76
CA PRO A 67 0.42 -4.54 -24.53
C PRO A 67 -0.52 -5.35 -23.65
N ALA A 68 -1.84 -5.29 -23.88
CA ALA A 68 -2.84 -5.96 -23.06
C ALA A 68 -2.57 -7.46 -22.87
N MET A 69 -2.12 -8.16 -23.92
CA MET A 69 -1.78 -9.60 -23.86
C MET A 69 -0.57 -9.92 -22.96
N ARG A 70 0.26 -8.92 -22.62
CA ARG A 70 1.45 -9.06 -21.76
C ARG A 70 1.26 -8.40 -20.39
N ARG A 71 0.12 -7.76 -20.13
CA ARG A 71 -0.17 -7.15 -18.83
C ARG A 71 -0.30 -8.24 -17.78
N THR A 72 0.40 -8.05 -16.67
CA THR A 72 0.19 -8.89 -15.48
C THR A 72 -1.02 -8.39 -14.71
N ARG A 73 -1.57 -9.22 -13.81
CA ARG A 73 -2.68 -8.83 -12.92
C ARG A 73 -2.38 -7.57 -12.10
N ALA A 74 -1.11 -7.31 -11.78
CA ALA A 74 -0.70 -6.08 -11.12
C ALA A 74 -0.88 -4.83 -11.99
N HIS A 75 -0.59 -4.92 -13.30
CA HIS A 75 -0.83 -3.80 -14.24
C HIS A 75 -2.32 -3.52 -14.37
N ASP A 76 -3.13 -4.57 -14.56
CA ASP A 76 -4.58 -4.43 -14.68
C ASP A 76 -5.19 -3.85 -13.41
N LEU A 77 -4.75 -4.32 -12.23
CA LEU A 77 -5.18 -3.77 -10.95
C LEU A 77 -4.79 -2.29 -10.79
N ALA A 78 -3.58 -1.91 -11.17
CA ALA A 78 -3.14 -0.52 -11.07
C ALA A 78 -3.98 0.42 -11.94
N LEU A 79 -4.35 -0.05 -13.14
CA LEU A 79 -5.19 0.68 -14.09
C LEU A 79 -6.67 0.72 -13.67
N SER A 80 -7.18 -0.33 -13.01
CA SER A 80 -8.56 -0.37 -12.52
C SER A 80 -8.77 0.53 -11.31
N LEU A 81 -7.70 0.91 -10.60
CA LEU A 81 -7.78 1.76 -9.41
C LEU A 81 -7.86 3.24 -9.78
N SER A 82 -8.66 3.96 -9.00
CA SER A 82 -8.83 5.41 -9.14
C SER A 82 -7.51 6.16 -8.93
N ARG A 83 -7.22 7.11 -9.82
CA ARG A 83 -6.05 8.01 -9.74
C ARG A 83 -6.36 9.40 -9.21
N ASN A 84 -7.59 9.65 -8.78
CA ASN A 84 -8.07 10.98 -8.36
C ASN A 84 -7.89 11.26 -6.85
N ALA A 85 -6.80 10.79 -6.25
CA ALA A 85 -6.51 11.07 -4.85
C ALA A 85 -5.65 12.33 -4.74
N PRO A 86 -6.11 13.40 -4.06
CA PRO A 86 -5.37 14.66 -3.95
C PRO A 86 -4.19 14.59 -2.99
N SER A 87 -4.19 13.64 -2.04
CA SER A 87 -3.08 13.40 -1.11
C SER A 87 -2.93 11.92 -0.82
N ILE A 88 -1.75 11.54 -0.30
CA ILE A 88 -1.45 10.16 0.08
C ILE A 88 -2.40 9.66 1.18
N HIS A 89 -2.80 10.51 2.13
CA HIS A 89 -3.73 10.13 3.20
C HIS A 89 -5.12 9.76 2.65
N ILE A 90 -5.63 10.55 1.71
CA ILE A 90 -6.91 10.25 1.04
C ILE A 90 -6.80 8.96 0.23
N TRP A 91 -5.66 8.73 -0.41
CA TRP A 91 -5.39 7.48 -1.10
C TRP A 91 -5.42 6.28 -0.13
N VAL A 92 -4.72 6.36 1.00
CA VAL A 92 -4.68 5.31 2.04
C VAL A 92 -6.08 5.04 2.60
N GLN A 93 -6.82 6.08 2.97
CA GLN A 93 -8.20 5.94 3.46
C GLN A 93 -9.12 5.26 2.45
N LYS A 94 -8.99 5.59 1.15
CA LYS A 94 -9.75 4.94 0.08
C LYS A 94 -9.43 3.45 -0.01
N GLN A 95 -8.16 3.07 0.10
CA GLN A 95 -7.75 1.66 0.11
C GLN A 95 -8.30 0.90 1.32
N LEU A 96 -8.27 1.51 2.50
CA LEU A 96 -8.85 0.93 3.72
C LEU A 96 -10.37 0.74 3.59
N ARG A 97 -11.09 1.74 3.08
CA ARG A 97 -12.54 1.65 2.83
C ARG A 97 -12.91 0.59 1.79
N ALA A 98 -12.02 0.33 0.83
CA ALA A 98 -12.16 -0.78 -0.12
C ALA A 98 -11.87 -2.17 0.50
N GLY A 99 -11.69 -2.26 1.82
CA GLY A 99 -11.48 -3.51 2.55
C GLY A 99 -10.04 -4.02 2.54
N ARG A 100 -9.08 -3.27 1.99
CA ARG A 100 -7.67 -3.66 1.98
C ARG A 100 -7.10 -3.55 3.40
N LYS A 101 -6.28 -4.53 3.78
CA LYS A 101 -5.66 -4.56 5.10
C LYS A 101 -4.51 -3.55 5.17
N SER A 102 -4.37 -2.89 6.32
CA SER A 102 -3.29 -1.91 6.56
C SER A 102 -1.92 -2.47 6.21
N HIS A 103 -1.59 -3.70 6.63
CA HIS A 103 -0.30 -4.32 6.31
C HIS A 103 -0.06 -4.46 4.80
N THR A 104 -1.09 -4.78 4.00
CA THR A 104 -0.96 -4.87 2.53
C THR A 104 -0.67 -3.49 1.93
N ILE A 105 -1.30 -2.45 2.46
CA ILE A 105 -1.08 -1.06 2.06
C ILE A 105 0.35 -0.65 2.42
N LYS A 106 0.79 -0.92 3.66
CA LYS A 106 2.17 -0.65 4.11
C LYS A 106 3.18 -1.34 3.20
N THR A 107 3.05 -2.64 2.94
CA THR A 107 3.94 -3.37 2.04
C THR A 107 3.96 -2.77 0.63
N ALA A 108 2.82 -2.31 0.11
CA ALA A 108 2.75 -1.66 -1.19
C ALA A 108 3.45 -0.29 -1.21
N LEU A 109 3.31 0.53 -0.16
CA LEU A 109 4.01 1.80 -0.03
C LEU A 109 5.53 1.58 0.08
N THR A 110 5.97 0.62 0.90
CA THR A 110 7.39 0.23 1.00
C THR A 110 7.96 -0.22 -0.34
N LEU A 111 7.19 -0.98 -1.12
CA LEU A 111 7.60 -1.41 -2.46
C LEU A 111 7.58 -0.25 -3.47
N ALA A 112 6.63 0.68 -3.37
CA ALA A 112 6.55 1.86 -4.22
C ALA A 112 7.79 2.77 -4.06
N LEU A 113 8.28 2.90 -2.83
CA LEU A 113 9.53 3.61 -2.49
C LEU A 113 10.80 2.91 -2.99
N ASN A 114 10.74 1.60 -3.27
CA ASN A 114 11.87 0.74 -3.61
C ASN A 114 11.57 -0.11 -4.85
N PRO A 115 11.38 0.50 -6.03
CA PRO A 115 10.83 -0.19 -7.20
C PRO A 115 11.75 -1.24 -7.84
N THR A 116 13.04 -1.27 -7.47
CA THR A 116 14.00 -2.29 -7.90
C THR A 116 13.96 -3.56 -7.04
N ARG A 117 13.27 -3.51 -5.90
CA ARG A 117 13.14 -4.65 -4.98
C ARG A 117 11.94 -5.51 -5.33
N THR A 118 11.93 -6.74 -4.81
CA THR A 118 10.84 -7.69 -5.02
C THR A 118 9.72 -7.50 -4.00
N ALA A 119 8.50 -7.92 -4.35
CA ALA A 119 7.40 -7.98 -3.39
C ALA A 119 7.70 -8.90 -2.19
N THR A 120 8.50 -9.96 -2.39
CA THR A 120 8.96 -10.84 -1.30
C THR A 120 9.86 -10.11 -0.31
N TRP A 121 10.76 -9.24 -0.79
CA TRP A 121 11.57 -8.39 0.08
C TRP A 121 10.68 -7.44 0.87
N ALA A 122 9.77 -6.72 0.21
CA ALA A 122 8.87 -5.78 0.90
C ALA A 122 7.99 -6.48 1.96
N CYS A 123 7.52 -7.71 1.68
CA CYS A 123 6.79 -8.50 2.67
C CYS A 123 7.64 -8.81 3.92
N ARG A 124 8.93 -9.13 3.75
CA ARG A 124 9.84 -9.36 4.89
C ARG A 124 10.07 -8.10 5.70
N GLU A 125 10.35 -6.97 5.05
CA GLU A 125 10.55 -5.67 5.72
C GLU A 125 9.32 -5.24 6.54
N THR A 126 8.12 -5.59 6.08
CA THR A 126 6.87 -5.21 6.75
C THR A 126 6.27 -6.31 7.63
N GLY A 127 6.93 -7.47 7.76
CA GLY A 127 6.42 -8.63 8.50
C GLY A 127 5.17 -9.28 7.90
N ALA A 128 4.84 -9.01 6.64
CA ALA A 128 3.68 -9.54 5.94
C ALA A 128 3.93 -10.95 5.35
N ARG A 129 2.86 -11.75 5.23
CA ARG A 129 2.92 -13.07 4.58
C ARG A 129 2.95 -12.91 3.05
N VAL A 130 3.72 -13.78 2.39
CA VAL A 130 4.02 -13.72 0.95
C VAL A 130 2.81 -14.04 0.02
N GLY A 131 1.62 -14.31 0.56
CA GLY A 131 0.45 -14.73 -0.22
C GLY A 131 -0.22 -13.65 -1.09
N HIS A 132 0.09 -12.36 -0.89
CA HIS A 132 -0.64 -11.24 -1.52
C HIS A 132 0.20 -10.41 -2.51
N GLN A 133 1.14 -11.03 -3.23
CA GLN A 133 2.08 -10.32 -4.11
C GLN A 133 1.42 -9.47 -5.20
N GLN A 134 0.42 -10.00 -5.91
CA GLN A 134 -0.21 -9.27 -7.03
C GLN A 134 -0.96 -8.00 -6.57
N PRO A 135 -1.79 -8.05 -5.50
CA PRO A 135 -2.36 -6.83 -4.91
C PRO A 135 -1.32 -5.81 -4.46
N ILE A 136 -0.23 -6.26 -3.83
CA ILE A 136 0.86 -5.37 -3.37
C ILE A 136 1.51 -4.66 -4.55
N LEU A 137 1.87 -5.41 -5.60
CA LEU A 137 2.47 -4.86 -6.81
C LEU A 137 1.54 -3.87 -7.52
N GLY A 138 0.26 -4.22 -7.68
CA GLY A 138 -0.70 -3.33 -8.34
C GLY A 138 -0.96 -2.05 -7.55
N LEU A 139 -1.00 -2.13 -6.21
CA LEU A 139 -1.05 -0.94 -5.35
C LEU A 139 0.22 -0.10 -5.48
N ALA A 140 1.40 -0.73 -5.46
CA ALA A 140 2.66 -0.01 -5.58
C ALA A 140 2.77 0.75 -6.91
N TYR A 141 2.33 0.14 -8.02
CA TYR A 141 2.21 0.84 -9.30
C TYR A 141 1.21 1.99 -9.22
N ASN A 142 0.02 1.75 -8.66
CA ASN A 142 -1.01 2.78 -8.55
C ASN A 142 -0.52 3.99 -7.74
N VAL A 143 0.13 3.80 -6.59
CA VAL A 143 0.73 4.90 -5.78
C VAL A 143 1.68 5.74 -6.63
N ARG A 144 2.55 5.09 -7.42
CA ARG A 144 3.53 5.78 -8.27
C ARG A 144 2.91 6.52 -9.47
N MET A 145 1.63 6.27 -9.77
CA MET A 145 0.86 7.02 -10.76
C MET A 145 0.23 8.30 -10.19
N HIS A 146 0.36 8.55 -8.88
CA HIS A 146 -0.06 9.78 -8.25
C HIS A 146 1.12 10.77 -8.14
N PRO A 147 0.85 12.09 -8.17
CA PRO A 147 1.88 13.11 -8.01
C PRO A 147 2.26 13.26 -6.52
N PHE A 148 2.66 12.17 -5.88
CA PHE A 148 3.17 12.16 -4.52
C PHE A 148 4.69 12.22 -4.54
N THR A 149 5.24 12.82 -3.50
CA THR A 149 6.67 12.86 -3.21
C THR A 149 7.07 11.68 -2.33
N ARG A 150 8.37 11.41 -2.27
CA ARG A 150 8.93 10.37 -1.42
C ARG A 150 8.58 10.61 0.05
N ALA A 151 8.72 11.84 0.54
CA ALA A 151 8.45 12.22 1.92
C ALA A 151 7.00 11.96 2.33
N GLU A 152 6.03 12.30 1.48
CA GLU A 152 4.60 12.00 1.73
C GLU A 152 4.33 10.50 1.83
N VAL A 153 5.00 9.69 0.99
CA VAL A 153 4.82 8.24 1.00
C VAL A 153 5.50 7.59 2.21
N GLU A 154 6.64 8.12 2.65
CA GLU A 154 7.31 7.72 3.90
C GLU A 154 6.45 8.06 5.12
N ASP A 155 5.92 9.28 5.21
CA ASP A 155 4.98 9.69 6.27
C ASP A 155 3.74 8.77 6.32
N ALA A 156 3.18 8.41 5.16
CA ALA A 156 2.08 7.46 5.11
C ALA A 156 2.47 6.02 5.53
N CYS A 157 3.73 5.61 5.37
CA CYS A 157 4.21 4.35 5.92
C CYS A 157 4.24 4.39 7.45
N ASP A 158 4.75 5.49 8.01
CA ASP A 158 4.90 5.71 9.45
C ASP A 158 3.53 5.75 10.15
N MET A 159 2.54 6.39 9.52
CA MET A 159 1.15 6.37 9.99
C MET A 159 0.56 4.96 10.12
N LEU A 160 0.99 4.01 9.29
CA LEU A 160 0.50 2.64 9.32
C LEU A 160 1.26 1.77 10.33
N GLU A 161 2.37 2.26 10.91
CA GLU A 161 3.17 1.54 11.91
C GLU A 161 2.43 1.35 13.25
N GLY A 162 1.38 2.12 13.51
CA GLY A 162 0.48 1.94 14.65
C GLY A 162 -0.69 0.97 14.42
N TYR A 163 -0.92 0.48 13.19
CA TYR A 163 -2.07 -0.38 12.91
C TYR A 163 -1.76 -1.84 13.27
N GLN A 164 -1.88 -2.18 14.54
CA GLN A 164 -2.14 -3.57 14.91
C GLN A 164 -3.51 -3.95 14.33
N PRO A 165 -3.63 -5.01 13.51
CA PRO A 165 -4.93 -5.62 13.34
C PRO A 165 -5.40 -5.97 14.74
N TYR A 166 -6.54 -5.44 15.17
CA TYR A 166 -7.18 -5.82 16.42
C TYR A 166 -7.12 -7.35 16.51
N ARG A 167 -6.20 -7.87 17.34
CA ARG A 167 -6.32 -9.25 17.81
C ARG A 167 -7.57 -9.15 18.64
N ALA A 168 -8.66 -9.76 18.16
CA ALA A 168 -9.78 -10.01 19.03
C ALA A 168 -9.19 -10.56 20.34
N PRO A 169 -9.55 -9.98 21.51
CA PRO A 169 -9.10 -10.53 22.77
C PRO A 169 -9.44 -12.01 22.75
N GLU A 170 -8.49 -12.77 23.29
CA GLU A 170 -8.43 -14.21 23.41
C GLU A 170 -9.82 -14.84 23.39
N ARG A 171 -9.98 -15.90 22.59
CA ARG A 171 -11.07 -16.85 22.79
C ARG A 171 -11.24 -17.02 24.29
N TYR A 172 -12.40 -16.63 24.81
CA TYR A 172 -12.81 -16.89 26.18
C TYR A 172 -12.39 -18.31 26.53
N GLN A 173 -11.30 -18.47 27.28
CA GLN A 173 -11.12 -19.69 28.03
C GLN A 173 -12.26 -19.64 29.03
N CYS A 174 -13.20 -20.56 28.87
CA CYS A 174 -14.25 -20.83 29.84
C CYS A 174 -13.55 -21.34 31.11
N GLY A 175 -13.00 -20.40 31.87
CA GLY A 175 -12.53 -20.59 33.23
C GLY A 175 -13.75 -20.49 34.11
N THR A 176 -14.13 -21.63 34.67
CA THR A 176 -15.10 -21.77 35.74
C THR A 176 -14.66 -20.92 36.92
N ASP A 177 -15.23 -19.72 37.06
CA ASP A 177 -15.14 -18.98 38.30
C ASP A 177 -16.48 -18.32 38.65
N VAL A 178 -16.73 -18.30 39.95
CA VAL A 178 -18.02 -18.16 40.65
C VAL A 178 -18.82 -16.91 40.23
N ALA A 179 -18.16 -15.91 39.63
CA ALA A 179 -18.77 -14.69 39.10
C ALA A 179 -19.74 -14.91 37.92
N THR A 180 -19.61 -16.02 37.19
CA THR A 180 -20.52 -16.34 36.06
C THR A 180 -21.89 -16.86 36.52
N LEU A 181 -21.96 -17.40 37.74
CA LEU A 181 -23.19 -17.98 38.28
C LEU A 181 -24.14 -16.88 38.80
N GLU A 182 -23.60 -15.84 39.44
CA GLU A 182 -24.42 -14.69 39.87
C GLU A 182 -25.02 -13.90 38.70
N ALA A 183 -24.26 -13.75 37.60
CA ALA A 183 -24.76 -13.12 36.38
C ALA A 183 -25.87 -13.96 35.70
N ALA A 184 -25.76 -15.29 35.73
CA ALA A 184 -26.79 -16.18 35.21
C ALA A 184 -28.06 -16.18 36.06
N VAL A 185 -27.93 -16.12 37.40
CA VAL A 185 -29.07 -15.99 38.31
C VAL A 185 -29.77 -14.64 38.12
N ALA A 186 -29.03 -13.54 37.94
CA ALA A 186 -29.62 -12.24 37.65
C ALA A 186 -30.44 -12.25 36.34
N MET A 187 -29.97 -12.91 35.28
CA MET A 187 -30.72 -12.99 34.01
C MET A 187 -31.99 -13.85 34.08
N ILE A 188 -32.07 -14.83 34.99
CA ILE A 188 -33.27 -15.65 35.18
C ILE A 188 -34.35 -14.89 35.96
N VAL A 189 -33.96 -14.07 36.95
CA VAL A 189 -34.92 -13.31 37.78
C VAL A 189 -35.58 -12.16 36.99
N PHE A 190 -34.89 -11.55 36.03
CA PHE A 190 -35.43 -10.46 35.21
C PHE A 190 -36.28 -10.88 33.99
N ASN A 191 -36.46 -12.18 33.74
CA ASN A 191 -37.20 -12.69 32.58
C ASN A 191 -38.56 -13.31 32.94
N THR A 192 -39.25 -12.77 33.95
CA THR A 192 -40.61 -13.18 34.35
C THR A 192 -41.73 -12.57 33.49
N SER A 193 -41.43 -12.01 32.32
CA SER A 193 -42.45 -11.57 31.35
C SER A 193 -42.18 -12.16 29.96
N PRO A 194 -42.87 -13.26 29.58
CA PRO A 194 -42.73 -13.82 28.25
C PRO A 194 -43.42 -12.90 27.22
N ARG A 195 -42.62 -12.22 26.38
CA ARG A 195 -43.10 -11.72 25.08
C ARG A 195 -42.96 -12.86 24.07
N CYS A 196 -44.08 -13.49 23.77
CA CYS A 196 -44.19 -14.51 22.73
C CYS A 196 -43.78 -13.92 21.37
N PHE A 197 -42.63 -14.32 20.82
CA PHE A 197 -42.31 -14.14 19.41
C PHE A 197 -41.95 -15.48 18.78
N GLY A 198 -42.87 -15.91 17.90
CA GLY A 198 -42.85 -17.00 16.92
C GLY A 198 -41.65 -17.94 16.87
N ALA A 199 -41.88 -19.19 17.27
CA ALA A 199 -41.02 -20.33 16.98
C ALA A 199 -41.09 -20.77 15.51
N PRO A 200 -39.99 -21.21 14.89
CA PRO A 200 -40.01 -22.24 13.87
C PRO A 200 -39.81 -23.62 14.51
N ARG A 201 -40.82 -24.48 14.35
CA ARG A 201 -40.86 -25.86 14.85
C ARG A 201 -39.74 -26.72 14.25
N TYR A 202 -38.98 -27.40 15.12
CA TYR A 202 -38.16 -28.54 14.77
C TYR A 202 -39.02 -29.66 14.16
N ARG A 203 -38.62 -30.19 12.99
CA ARG A 203 -39.02 -31.54 12.56
C ARG A 203 -37.88 -32.49 12.93
N TYR A 204 -38.07 -33.24 14.01
CA TYR A 204 -37.33 -34.48 14.23
C TYR A 204 -37.80 -35.53 13.22
N ILE A 205 -36.87 -36.15 12.50
CA ILE A 205 -37.13 -37.41 11.80
C ILE A 205 -36.58 -38.51 12.72
N VAL A 206 -37.47 -39.40 13.17
CA VAL A 206 -37.10 -40.67 13.81
C VAL A 206 -37.82 -41.78 13.04
N LYS A 207 -37.04 -42.61 12.35
CA LYS A 207 -37.01 -44.07 12.49
C LYS A 207 -35.78 -44.61 11.78
#